data_AF-A0A429DPA8-F1
#
_entry.id   AF-A0A429DPA8-F1
#
_cell.length_a   1.000
_cell.length_b   1.000
_cell.length_c   1.000
_cell.angle_alpha   90.00
_cell.angle_beta   90.00
_cell.angle_gamma   90.00
#
_symmetry.space_group_name_H-M   'P 1'
#
loop_
_entity.id
_entity.type
_entity.pdbx_description
1 polymer ?
#
loop_
_entity_poly.entity_id
_entity_poly.type
_entity_poly.pdbx_seq_one_letter_code
_entity_poly.pdbx_strand_id
1 'polypeptide(L)'
;MFTAYLIVAIVTIVLNAGAAIADFVYAPFVLENSAAVDVPRSWIVPLGLAKAAGAAGLTLGLVGVPYLGAAAATGLVLFYIGAVVAHVRARVFGNMIVPGGLLALAAVVLVLDLAQAR
;
A
#
# COMPACT_ATOMS: atom_id res chain seq x y z
N MET A 1 -15.08 17.17 -0.69
CA MET A 1 -14.23 15.99 -1.01
C MET A 1 -12.76 16.21 -0.65
N PHE A 2 -12.20 17.40 -0.87
CA PHE A 2 -10.77 17.66 -0.63
C PHE A 2 -10.24 17.32 0.77
N THR A 3 -10.93 17.71 1.85
CA THR A 3 -10.50 17.37 3.22
C THR A 3 -10.46 15.86 3.45
N ALA A 4 -11.48 15.12 2.98
CA ALA A 4 -11.52 13.67 3.09
C ALA A 4 -10.38 13.02 2.31
N TYR A 5 -10.13 13.47 1.07
CA TYR A 5 -8.98 13.02 0.29
C TYR A 5 -7.67 13.23 1.03
N LEU A 6 -7.45 14.43 1.56
CA LEU A 6 -6.20 14.80 2.23
C LEU A 6 -5.96 13.94 3.48
N ILE A 7 -7.00 13.71 4.29
CA ILE A 7 -6.92 12.82 5.46
C ILE A 7 -6.57 11.39 5.03
N VAL A 8 -7.33 10.81 4.09
CA VAL A 8 -7.12 9.42 3.68
C VAL A 8 -5.76 9.25 2.98
N ALA A 9 -5.34 10.22 2.17
CA ALA A 9 -4.05 10.21 1.50
C ALA A 9 -2.89 10.24 2.52
N ILE A 10 -2.94 11.13 3.52
CA ILE A 10 -1.92 11.19 4.57
C ILE A 10 -1.87 9.89 5.37
N VAL A 11 -3.02 9.35 5.77
CA VAL A 11 -3.08 8.05 6.47
C VAL A 11 -2.46 6.94 5.61
N THR A 12 -2.80 6.90 4.33
CA THR A 12 -2.27 5.91 3.38
C THR A 12 -0.75 6.06 3.22
N ILE A 13 -0.23 7.28 3.11
CA ILE A 13 1.21 7.57 3.04
C ILE A 13 1.92 7.05 4.29
N VAL A 14 1.45 7.43 5.48
CA VAL A 14 2.09 7.07 6.76
C VAL A 14 2.12 5.54 6.93
N LEU A 15 0.99 4.86 6.69
CA LEU A 15 0.93 3.41 6.87
C LEU A 15 1.79 2.67 5.84
N ASN A 16 1.83 3.12 4.58
CA ASN A 16 2.69 2.50 3.56
C ASN A 16 4.18 2.75 3.82
N ALA A 17 4.55 3.95 4.29
CA ALA A 17 5.92 4.25 4.69
C ALA A 17 6.35 3.41 5.89
N GLY A 18 5.49 3.29 6.92
CA GLY A 18 5.72 2.42 8.07
C GLY A 18 5.85 0.95 7.68
N ALA A 19 4.99 0.46 6.79
CA ALA A 19 5.06 -0.90 6.26
C ALA A 19 6.34 -1.14 5.45
N ALA A 20 6.79 -0.17 4.63
CA ALA A 20 8.05 -0.27 3.90
C ALA A 20 9.25 -0.32 4.85
N ILE A 21 9.27 0.52 5.90
CA ILE A 21 10.31 0.47 6.92
C ILE A 21 10.32 -0.90 7.60
N ALA A 22 9.16 -1.45 7.97
CA ALA A 22 9.05 -2.78 8.54
C ALA A 22 9.61 -3.87 7.62
N ASP A 23 9.39 -3.76 6.31
CA ASP A 23 9.96 -4.66 5.31
C ASP A 23 11.50 -4.52 5.27
N PHE A 24 12.04 -3.30 5.29
CA PHE A 24 13.49 -3.06 5.23
C PHE A 24 14.25 -3.56 6.47
N VAL A 25 13.63 -3.47 7.64
CA VAL A 25 14.23 -3.99 8.89
C VAL A 25 13.92 -5.47 9.12
N TYR A 26 13.23 -6.14 8.18
CA TYR A 26 12.77 -7.53 8.31
C TYR A 26 12.04 -7.77 9.64
N ALA A 27 11.07 -6.92 9.96
CA ALA A 27 10.32 -7.04 11.21
C ALA A 27 9.73 -8.45 11.36
N PRO A 28 9.70 -9.05 12.57
CA PRO A 28 9.26 -10.44 12.76
C PRO A 28 7.88 -10.74 12.16
N PHE A 29 6.93 -9.83 12.33
CA PHE A 29 5.58 -9.98 11.75
C PHE A 29 5.58 -9.96 10.21
N VAL A 30 6.52 -9.24 9.57
CA VAL A 30 6.65 -9.23 8.10
C VAL A 30 7.20 -10.56 7.62
N LEU A 31 8.19 -11.12 8.33
CA LEU A 31 8.75 -12.43 8.02
C LEU A 31 7.69 -13.53 8.17
N GLU A 32 6.94 -13.51 9.27
CA GLU A 32 5.84 -14.45 9.53
C GLU A 32 4.74 -14.32 8.48
N ASN A 33 4.32 -13.09 8.17
CA ASN A 33 3.29 -12.86 7.16
C ASN A 33 3.73 -13.28 5.76
N SER A 34 4.99 -13.02 5.40
CA SER A 34 5.56 -13.41 4.10
C SER A 34 5.70 -14.94 4.00
N ALA A 35 6.15 -15.59 5.07
CA ALA A 35 6.26 -17.05 5.12
C ALA A 35 4.90 -17.73 5.02
N ALA A 36 3.84 -17.15 5.61
CA ALA A 36 2.48 -17.68 5.51
C ALA A 36 1.90 -17.70 4.09
N VAL A 37 2.51 -16.97 3.15
CA VAL A 37 2.13 -16.92 1.73
C VAL A 37 3.26 -17.35 0.79
N ASP A 38 4.24 -18.10 1.31
CA ASP A 38 5.40 -18.62 0.56
C ASP A 38 6.23 -17.55 -0.18
N VAL A 39 6.21 -16.30 0.31
CA VAL A 39 7.06 -15.24 -0.23
C VAL A 39 8.47 -15.38 0.37
N PRO A 40 9.49 -15.64 -0.46
CA PRO A 40 10.85 -15.81 0.03
C PRO A 40 11.40 -14.49 0.57
N ARG A 41 12.28 -14.59 1.56
CA ARG A 41 12.88 -13.42 2.24
C ARG A 41 13.52 -12.41 1.28
N SER A 42 14.09 -12.87 0.16
CA SER A 42 14.71 -12.01 -0.86
C SER A 42 13.72 -11.03 -1.51
N TRP A 43 12.42 -11.32 -1.47
CA TRP A 43 11.37 -10.45 -2.03
C TRP A 43 10.84 -9.40 -1.05
N ILE A 44 11.15 -9.50 0.25
CA ILE A 44 10.62 -8.57 1.25
C ILE A 44 11.08 -7.14 0.98
N VAL A 45 12.38 -6.92 0.73
CA VAL A 45 12.91 -5.58 0.40
C VAL A 45 12.33 -5.03 -0.92
N PRO A 46 12.30 -5.79 -2.04
CA PRO A 46 11.60 -5.36 -3.25
C PRO A 46 10.12 -4.96 -3.03
N LEU A 47 9.38 -5.71 -2.22
CA LEU A 47 7.99 -5.37 -1.86
C LEU A 47 7.92 -4.09 -1.02
N GLY A 48 8.86 -3.91 -0.09
CA GLY A 48 9.01 -2.68 0.69
C GLY A 48 9.33 -1.46 -0.18
N LEU A 49 10.17 -1.63 -1.21
CA LEU A 49 10.45 -0.57 -2.18
C LEU A 49 9.19 -0.17 -2.96
N ALA A 50 8.34 -1.13 -3.33
CA ALA A 50 7.07 -0.82 -3.99
C ALA A 50 6.13 -0.01 -3.08
N LYS A 51 6.02 -0.38 -1.80
CA LYS A 51 5.23 0.38 -0.81
C LYS A 51 5.80 1.78 -0.59
N ALA A 52 7.13 1.90 -0.47
CA ALA A 52 7.83 3.17 -0.32
C ALA A 52 7.62 4.07 -1.55
N ALA A 53 7.72 3.51 -2.76
CA ALA A 53 7.45 4.24 -4.00
C ALA A 53 6.00 4.72 -4.07
N GLY A 54 5.04 3.91 -3.63
CA GLY A 54 3.64 4.33 -3.50
C GLY A 54 3.46 5.49 -2.51
N ALA A 55 4.06 5.41 -1.33
CA ALA A 55 4.00 6.48 -0.33
C ALA A 55 4.66 7.78 -0.85
N ALA A 56 5.82 7.66 -1.50
CA ALA A 56 6.53 8.79 -2.09
C ALA A 56 5.71 9.43 -3.23
N GLY A 57 5.16 8.64 -4.14
CA GLY A 57 4.36 9.14 -5.25
C GLY A 57 3.05 9.78 -4.80
N LEU A 58 2.39 9.26 -3.77
CA LEU A 58 1.24 9.92 -3.14
C LEU A 58 1.63 11.26 -2.51
N THR A 59 2.78 11.32 -1.84
CA THR A 59 3.31 12.58 -1.26
C THR A 59 3.56 13.61 -2.36
N LEU A 60 4.19 13.19 -3.47
CA LEU A 60 4.39 14.03 -4.66
C LEU A 60 3.06 14.51 -5.27
N GLY A 61 2.03 13.65 -5.26
CA GLY A 61 0.67 14.01 -5.61
C GLY A 61 0.12 15.17 -4.78
N LEU A 62 0.27 15.09 -3.45
CA LEU A 62 -0.20 16.11 -2.53
C LEU A 62 0.55 17.45 -2.65
N VAL A 63 1.84 17.45 -3.01
CA VAL A 63 2.64 18.67 -3.16
C VAL A 63 2.57 19.28 -4.58
N GLY A 64 1.71 18.77 -5.46
CA GLY A 64 1.38 19.42 -6.73
C GLY A 64 1.81 18.67 -7.99
N VAL A 65 2.18 17.39 -7.91
CA VAL A 65 2.43 16.53 -9.08
C VAL A 65 1.32 15.47 -9.19
N PRO A 66 0.10 15.86 -9.54
CA PRO A 66 -1.07 15.04 -9.27
C PRO A 66 -1.09 13.75 -10.12
N TYR A 67 -0.46 13.73 -11.31
CA TYR A 67 -0.32 12.50 -12.10
C TYR A 67 0.50 11.41 -11.39
N LEU A 68 1.51 11.79 -10.60
CA LEU A 68 2.26 10.84 -9.78
C LEU A 68 1.43 10.32 -8.61
N GLY A 69 0.58 11.17 -8.02
CA GLY A 69 -0.38 10.75 -6.99
C GLY A 69 -1.32 9.66 -7.49
N ALA A 70 -1.97 9.88 -8.64
CA ALA A 70 -2.87 8.91 -9.25
C ALA A 70 -2.16 7.60 -9.64
N ALA A 71 -0.97 7.70 -10.23
CA ALA A 71 -0.16 6.53 -10.58
C ALA A 71 0.26 5.73 -9.33
N ALA A 72 0.65 6.41 -8.26
CA ALA A 72 1.02 5.78 -7.00
C ALA A 72 -0.17 5.12 -6.30
N ALA A 73 -1.32 5.79 -6.23
CA ALA A 73 -2.56 5.21 -5.70
C ALA A 73 -2.94 3.94 -6.48
N THR A 74 -2.88 3.99 -7.80
CA THR A 74 -3.14 2.85 -8.69
C THR A 74 -2.14 1.71 -8.44
N GLY A 75 -0.84 2.02 -8.35
CA GLY A 75 0.20 1.04 -8.07
C GLY A 75 0.01 0.35 -6.71
N LEU A 76 -0.35 1.10 -5.67
CA LEU A 76 -0.68 0.54 -4.35
C LEU A 76 -1.92 -0.37 -4.40
N VAL A 77 -2.98 0.03 -5.13
CA VAL A 77 -4.16 -0.82 -5.33
C VAL A 77 -3.75 -2.15 -5.97
N LEU A 78 -3.00 -2.11 -7.08
CA LEU A 78 -2.55 -3.33 -7.77
C LEU A 78 -1.64 -4.19 -6.88
N PHE A 79 -0.73 -3.57 -6.13
CA PHE A 79 0.14 -4.23 -5.16
C PHE A 79 -0.67 -4.99 -4.11
N TYR A 80 -1.64 -4.32 -3.47
CA TYR A 80 -2.43 -4.93 -2.40
C TYR A 80 -3.47 -5.93 -2.91
N ILE A 81 -3.97 -5.78 -4.15
CA ILE A 81 -4.73 -6.86 -4.81
C ILE A 81 -3.85 -8.11 -4.92
N GLY A 82 -2.61 -7.98 -5.40
CA GLY A 82 -1.66 -9.08 -5.47
C GLY A 82 -1.42 -9.74 -4.10
N ALA A 83 -1.23 -8.92 -3.06
CA ALA A 83 -1.08 -9.40 -1.70
C ALA A 83 -2.32 -10.17 -1.21
N VAL A 84 -3.53 -9.63 -1.38
CA VAL A 84 -4.78 -10.31 -1.00
C VAL A 84 -4.93 -11.63 -1.76
N VAL A 85 -4.67 -11.64 -3.07
CA VAL A 85 -4.70 -12.87 -3.87
C VAL A 85 -3.71 -13.91 -3.35
N ALA A 86 -2.50 -13.52 -2.94
CA ALA A 86 -1.53 -14.44 -2.34
C ALA A 86 -2.06 -15.06 -1.03
N HIS A 87 -2.66 -14.26 -0.15
CA HIS A 87 -3.24 -14.74 1.12
C HIS A 87 -4.43 -15.68 0.88
N VAL A 88 -5.30 -15.36 -0.08
CA VAL A 88 -6.44 -16.20 -0.46
C VAL A 88 -5.95 -17.54 -1.04
N ARG A 89 -4.92 -17.52 -1.91
CA ARG A 89 -4.34 -18.74 -2.49
C ARG A 89 -3.72 -19.65 -1.43
N ALA A 90 -3.03 -19.07 -0.45
CA ALA A 90 -2.47 -19.79 0.69
C ALA A 90 -3.53 -20.14 1.77
N ARG A 91 -4.78 -19.70 1.60
CA ARG A 91 -5.92 -19.91 2.52
C ARG A 91 -5.68 -19.38 3.94
N VAL A 92 -4.86 -18.33 4.09
CA VAL A 92 -4.50 -17.71 5.38
C VAL A 92 -5.34 -16.45 5.66
N PHE A 93 -6.64 -16.64 5.81
CA PHE A 93 -7.60 -15.53 5.94
C PHE A 93 -7.39 -14.67 7.21
N GLY A 94 -6.85 -15.24 8.29
CA GLY A 94 -6.57 -14.52 9.54
C GLY A 94 -5.54 -13.40 9.40
N ASN A 95 -4.63 -13.52 8.43
CA ASN A 95 -3.56 -12.55 8.17
C ASN A 95 -3.94 -11.50 7.12
N MET A 96 -5.20 -11.48 6.66
CA MET A 96 -5.62 -10.61 5.56
C MET A 96 -6.00 -9.19 6.01
N ILE A 97 -6.10 -8.93 7.32
CA ILE A 97 -6.56 -7.64 7.87
C ILE A 97 -5.67 -6.49 7.40
N VAL A 98 -4.35 -6.63 7.50
CA VAL A 98 -3.40 -5.59 7.11
C VAL A 98 -3.40 -5.33 5.60
N PRO A 99 -3.18 -6.32 4.71
CA PRO A 99 -3.21 -6.08 3.27
C PRO A 99 -4.59 -5.65 2.77
N GLY A 100 -5.67 -6.17 3.34
CA GLY A 100 -7.04 -5.77 3.00
C GLY A 100 -7.36 -4.33 3.42
N GLY A 101 -6.93 -3.92 4.62
CA GLY A 101 -7.11 -2.54 5.09
C GLY A 101 -6.33 -1.53 4.25
N LEU A 102 -5.09 -1.87 3.87
CA LEU A 102 -4.27 -1.03 3.01
C LEU A 102 -4.79 -0.98 1.56
N LEU A 103 -5.37 -2.07 1.05
CA LEU A 103 -6.09 -2.07 -0.21
C LEU A 103 -7.27 -1.11 -0.18
N ALA A 104 -8.10 -1.19 0.87
CA ALA A 104 -9.26 -0.32 1.02
C ALA A 104 -8.86 1.15 1.06
N LEU A 105 -7.83 1.50 1.85
CA LEU A 105 -7.29 2.85 1.89
C LEU A 105 -6.79 3.31 0.52
N ALA A 106 -5.96 2.52 -0.17
CA ALA A 106 -5.44 2.87 -1.48
C ALA A 106 -6.56 3.07 -2.51
N ALA A 107 -7.59 2.23 -2.50
CA ALA A 107 -8.75 2.35 -3.38
C ALA A 107 -9.56 3.61 -3.08
N VAL A 108 -9.80 3.92 -1.81
CA VAL A 108 -10.51 5.15 -1.40
C VAL A 108 -9.71 6.39 -1.80
N VAL A 109 -8.39 6.42 -1.61
CA VAL A 109 -7.54 7.53 -2.09
C VAL A 109 -7.66 7.70 -3.58
N LEU A 110 -7.57 6.61 -4.35
CA LEU A 110 -7.68 6.65 -5.82
C LEU A 110 -9.05 7.20 -6.26
N VAL A 111 -10.14 6.70 -5.68
CA VAL A 111 -11.49 7.16 -6.00
C VAL A 111 -11.66 8.64 -5.65
N LEU A 112 -11.18 9.06 -4.48
CA LEU A 112 -11.26 10.46 -4.06
C LEU A 112 -10.41 11.36 -4.96
N ASP A 113 -9.20 10.93 -5.38
CA ASP A 113 -8.34 11.67 -6.31
C ASP A 113 -9.04 11.91 -7.66
N LEU A 114 -9.65 10.87 -8.22
CA LEU A 114 -10.37 10.94 -9.49
C LEU A 114 -11.66 11.77 -9.38
N ALA A 115 -12.35 11.70 -8.23
CA ALA A 115 -13.56 12.47 -7.97
C ALA A 115 -13.29 13.97 -7.76
N GLN A 116 -12.04 14.38 -7.56
CA GLN A 116 -11.70 15.78 -7.36
C GLN A 116 -11.74 16.62 -8.64
N ALA A 117 -11.86 16.00 -9.84
CA ALA A 117 -11.92 16.66 -11.16
C ALA A 117 -11.00 17.89 -11.26
N ARG A 118 -9.74 17.64 -11.64
CA ARG A 118 -8.66 18.64 -11.75
C ARG A 118 -9.03 19.83 -12.63
#